data_AF-A0A6B3IKP3-F1
#
_entry.id   AF-A0A6B3IKP3-F1
#
_cell.length_a   1.000
_cell.length_b   1.000
_cell.length_c   1.000
_cell.angle_alpha   90.00
_cell.angle_beta   90.00
_cell.angle_gamma   90.00
#
_symmetry.space_group_name_H-M   'P 1'
#
loop_
_entity.id
_entity.type
_entity.pdbx_description
1 polymer ?
#
loop_
_entity_poly.entity_id
_entity_poly.type
_entity_poly.pdbx_seq_one_letter_code
_entity_poly.pdbx_strand_id
1 'polypeptide(L)'
;RELEERRTSILESVREQGKLDEALEAAIRGAETKARLEDIYLPFKPKRRTKAQIAREAGLEPLADGLLGDPSADPLAAAAAFVDGDKGVADAAAALDGARSILTERF
;
A
#
# COMPACT_ATOMS: atom_id res chain seq x y z
N ARG A 1 -16.76 -17.04 -15.38
CA ARG A 1 -15.29 -17.01 -15.14
C ARG A 1 -14.92 -15.85 -14.22
N GLU A 2 -15.21 -14.61 -14.60
CA GLU A 2 -14.88 -13.43 -13.77
C GLU A 2 -15.50 -13.44 -12.36
N LEU A 3 -16.73 -13.95 -12.20
CA LEU A 3 -17.38 -14.07 -10.89
C LEU A 3 -16.61 -15.00 -9.95
N GLU A 4 -16.22 -16.18 -10.44
CA GLU A 4 -15.48 -17.19 -9.67
C GLU A 4 -14.06 -16.74 -9.35
N GLU A 5 -13.38 -16.10 -10.30
CA GLU A 5 -12.06 -15.49 -10.07
C GLU A 5 -12.16 -14.43 -8.97
N ARG A 6 -13.22 -13.59 -9.02
CA ARG A 6 -13.43 -12.57 -7.98
C ARG A 6 -13.77 -13.17 -6.62
N ARG A 7 -14.62 -14.20 -6.59
CA ARG A 7 -14.97 -14.93 -5.36
C ARG A 7 -13.73 -15.53 -4.70
N THR A 8 -12.86 -16.16 -5.49
CA THR A 8 -11.62 -16.77 -5.01
C THR A 8 -10.70 -15.72 -4.41
N SER A 9 -10.48 -14.60 -5.11
CA SER A 9 -9.67 -13.48 -4.62
C SER A 9 -10.20 -12.90 -3.30
N ILE A 10 -11.51 -12.80 -3.14
CA ILE A 10 -12.12 -12.32 -1.88
C ILE A 10 -11.90 -13.32 -0.75
N LEU A 11 -12.12 -14.62 -0.99
CA LEU A 11 -11.87 -15.67 0.01
C LEU A 11 -10.42 -15.67 0.48
N GLU A 12 -9.47 -15.57 -0.45
CA GLU A 12 -8.04 -15.49 -0.13
C GLU A 12 -7.72 -14.25 0.72
N SER A 13 -8.18 -13.07 0.29
CA SER A 13 -7.90 -11.83 1.02
C SER A 13 -8.48 -11.82 2.45
N VAL A 14 -9.67 -12.39 2.65
CA VAL A 14 -10.29 -12.48 3.98
C VAL A 14 -9.57 -13.53 4.84
N ARG A 15 -9.13 -14.63 4.24
CA ARG A 15 -8.35 -15.68 4.91
C ARG A 15 -6.98 -15.19 5.38
N GLU A 16 -6.27 -14.44 4.53
CA GLU A 16 -4.97 -13.84 4.87
C GLU A 16 -5.05 -12.87 6.05
N GLN A 17 -6.21 -12.25 6.25
CA GLN A 17 -6.49 -11.40 7.41
C GLN A 17 -6.86 -12.19 8.67
N GLY A 18 -7.02 -13.52 8.59
CA GLY A 18 -7.47 -14.37 9.69
C GLY A 18 -8.94 -14.13 10.08
N LYS A 19 -9.76 -13.57 9.16
CA LYS A 19 -11.15 -13.17 9.43
C LYS A 19 -12.19 -14.05 8.75
N LEU A 20 -11.77 -15.11 8.06
CA LEU A 20 -12.68 -16.00 7.35
C LEU A 20 -13.29 -17.01 8.34
N ASP A 21 -14.57 -16.83 8.67
CA ASP A 21 -15.37 -17.82 9.40
C ASP A 21 -16.32 -18.60 8.46
N GLU A 22 -16.96 -19.65 9.00
CA GLU A 22 -17.84 -20.53 8.23
C GLU A 22 -19.05 -19.78 7.63
N ALA A 23 -19.61 -18.81 8.36
CA ALA A 23 -20.77 -18.05 7.92
C ALA A 23 -20.41 -17.10 6.76
N LEU A 24 -19.27 -16.44 6.86
CA LEU A 24 -18.74 -15.54 5.85
C LEU A 24 -18.30 -16.30 4.60
N GLU A 25 -17.66 -17.46 4.76
CA GLU A 25 -17.31 -18.33 3.63
C GLU A 25 -18.57 -18.78 2.87
N ALA A 26 -19.61 -19.22 3.59
CA ALA A 26 -20.88 -19.60 2.98
C ALA A 26 -21.53 -18.40 2.25
N ALA A 27 -21.51 -17.20 2.85
CA ALA A 27 -22.05 -15.99 2.22
C ALA A 27 -21.31 -15.61 0.93
N ILE A 28 -19.98 -15.71 0.91
CA ILE A 28 -19.16 -15.42 -0.28
C ILE A 28 -19.39 -16.47 -1.38
N ARG A 29 -19.50 -17.75 -1.01
CA ARG A 29 -19.78 -18.85 -1.95
C ARG A 29 -21.18 -18.77 -2.55
N GLY A 30 -22.18 -18.39 -1.75
CA GLY A 30 -23.56 -18.24 -2.18
C GLY A 30 -23.87 -16.95 -2.94
N ALA A 31 -22.93 -16.02 -3.07
CA ALA A 31 -23.16 -14.77 -3.80
C ALA A 31 -23.27 -15.03 -5.32
N GLU A 32 -24.44 -14.71 -5.89
CA GLU A 32 -24.76 -14.94 -7.31
C GLU A 32 -24.32 -13.80 -8.24
N THR A 33 -23.97 -12.62 -7.69
CA THR A 33 -23.59 -11.45 -8.46
C THR A 33 -22.28 -10.85 -7.97
N LYS A 34 -21.55 -10.20 -8.88
CA LYS A 34 -20.32 -9.48 -8.56
C LYS A 34 -20.57 -8.34 -7.56
N ALA A 35 -21.71 -7.65 -7.68
CA ALA A 35 -22.09 -6.60 -6.74
C ALA A 35 -22.24 -7.16 -5.32
N ARG A 36 -22.93 -8.29 -5.16
CA ARG A 36 -23.11 -8.93 -3.85
C ARG A 36 -21.77 -9.35 -3.23
N LEU A 37 -20.84 -9.85 -4.05
CA LEU A 37 -19.48 -10.15 -3.59
C LEU A 37 -18.76 -8.91 -3.06
N GLU A 38 -18.84 -7.77 -3.75
CA GLU A 38 -18.21 -6.52 -3.29
C GLU A 38 -18.83 -6.00 -1.98
N ASP A 39 -20.15 -6.08 -1.84
CA ASP A 39 -20.84 -5.64 -0.62
C ASP A 39 -20.39 -6.46 0.60
N ILE A 40 -20.28 -7.79 0.44
CA ILE A 40 -19.79 -8.69 1.49
C ILE A 40 -18.32 -8.39 1.80
N TYR A 41 -17.51 -8.13 0.79
CA TYR A 41 -16.08 -7.90 0.94
C TYR A 41 -15.73 -6.51 1.50
N LEU A 42 -16.63 -5.53 1.39
CA LEU A 42 -16.38 -4.13 1.75
C LEU A 42 -15.75 -3.93 3.14
N PRO A 43 -16.18 -4.61 4.22
CA PRO A 43 -15.57 -4.47 5.55
C PRO A 43 -14.16 -5.06 5.67
N PHE A 44 -13.80 -5.95 4.74
CA PHE A 44 -12.53 -6.68 4.73
C PHE A 44 -11.55 -6.15 3.69
N LYS A 45 -12.01 -5.32 2.76
CA LYS A 45 -11.16 -4.77 1.70
C LYS A 45 -9.97 -4.03 2.33
N PRO A 46 -8.72 -4.49 2.11
CA PRO A 46 -7.55 -3.83 2.65
C PRO A 46 -7.54 -2.37 2.23
N LYS A 47 -7.29 -1.49 3.19
CA LYS A 47 -7.04 -0.08 2.88
C LYS A 47 -5.79 -0.04 2.02
N ARG A 48 -5.87 0.64 0.86
CA ARG A 48 -4.70 0.82 -0.01
C ARG A 48 -3.65 1.56 0.80
N ARG A 49 -2.44 1.01 0.85
CA ARG A 49 -1.29 1.73 1.39
C ARG A 49 -1.07 2.99 0.56
N THR A 50 -0.89 4.12 1.22
CA THR A 50 -0.57 5.37 0.52
C THR A 50 0.87 5.33 0.04
N LYS A 51 1.20 6.15 -0.96
CA LYS A 51 2.60 6.28 -1.42
C LYS A 51 3.52 6.73 -0.29
N ALA A 52 3.02 7.58 0.61
CA ALA A 52 3.73 8.01 1.81
C ALA A 52 3.99 6.84 2.77
N GLN A 53 3.00 5.99 3.06
CA GLN A 53 3.18 4.80 3.90
C GLN A 53 4.26 3.87 3.32
N ILE A 54 4.21 3.60 2.01
CA ILE A 54 5.21 2.78 1.33
C ILE A 54 6.60 3.41 1.44
N ALA A 55 6.70 4.73 1.25
CA ALA A 55 7.97 5.45 1.39
C ALA A 55 8.54 5.40 2.82
N ARG A 56 7.69 5.49 3.86
CA ARG A 56 8.12 5.36 5.27
C ARG A 56 8.66 3.97 5.57
N GLU A 57 8.00 2.94 5.07
CA GLU A 57 8.42 1.54 5.22
C GLU A 57 9.71 1.24 4.47
N ALA A 58 9.95 1.95 3.35
CA ALA A 58 11.22 1.94 2.65
C ALA A 58 12.33 2.75 3.37
N GLY A 59 12.03 3.39 4.49
CA GLY A 59 12.99 4.14 5.30
C GLY A 59 13.28 5.56 4.78
N LEU A 60 12.37 6.16 4.00
CA LEU A 60 12.56 7.48 3.39
C LEU A 60 12.11 8.66 4.27
N GLU A 61 11.59 8.41 5.48
CA GLU A 61 11.18 9.50 6.38
C GLU A 61 12.35 10.40 6.81
N PRO A 62 13.55 9.89 7.16
CA PRO A 62 14.70 10.75 7.46
C PRO A 62 15.14 11.61 6.28
N LEU A 63 14.98 11.15 5.03
CA LEU A 63 15.23 11.95 3.84
C LEU A 63 14.23 13.10 3.73
N ALA A 64 12.93 12.80 3.94
CA ALA A 64 11.87 13.81 3.91
C ALA A 64 12.08 14.89 4.97
N ASP A 65 12.39 14.48 6.21
CA ASP A 65 12.64 15.40 7.32
C ASP A 65 13.92 16.22 7.11
N GLY A 66 14.99 15.60 6.59
CA GLY A 66 16.25 16.28 6.28
C GLY A 66 16.08 17.38 5.22
N LEU A 67 15.38 17.09 4.12
CA LEU A 67 15.13 18.06 3.06
C LEU A 67 14.18 19.19 3.49
N LEU A 68 13.23 18.89 4.37
CA LEU A 68 12.34 19.90 4.94
C LEU A 68 13.09 20.81 5.94
N GLY A 69 13.98 20.23 6.75
CA GLY A 69 14.72 20.92 7.80
C GLY A 69 15.90 21.76 7.29
N ASP A 70 16.50 21.37 6.17
CA ASP A 70 17.60 22.09 5.53
C ASP A 70 17.34 22.32 4.03
N PRO A 71 16.73 23.47 3.66
CA PRO A 71 16.49 23.83 2.27
C PRO A 71 17.77 24.06 1.43
N SER A 72 18.95 24.13 2.07
CA SER A 72 20.23 24.32 1.37
C SER A 72 20.89 23.00 0.95
N ALA A 73 20.40 21.87 1.45
CA ALA A 73 20.89 20.54 1.08
C ALA A 73 20.66 20.27 -0.41
N ASP A 74 21.65 19.66 -1.07
CA ASP A 74 21.47 19.11 -2.41
C ASP A 74 20.56 17.88 -2.35
N PRO A 75 19.33 17.93 -2.91
CA PRO A 75 18.38 16.84 -2.78
C PRO A 75 18.85 15.54 -3.41
N LEU A 76 19.55 15.60 -4.55
CA LEU A 76 20.02 14.39 -5.23
C LEU A 76 21.15 13.73 -4.44
N ALA A 77 22.06 14.53 -3.88
CA ALA A 77 23.14 14.02 -3.04
C ALA A 77 22.59 13.39 -1.75
N ALA A 78 21.62 14.04 -1.09
CA ALA A 78 20.98 13.50 0.11
C ALA A 78 20.24 12.19 -0.17
N ALA A 79 19.52 12.11 -1.30
CA ALA A 79 18.73 10.95 -1.69
C ALA A 79 19.57 9.73 -2.07
N ALA A 80 20.82 9.92 -2.52
CA ALA A 80 21.70 8.82 -2.91
C ALA A 80 21.93 7.81 -1.78
N ALA A 81 21.95 8.25 -0.52
CA ALA A 81 22.12 7.39 0.65
C ALA A 81 20.89 6.50 0.94
N PHE A 82 19.76 6.75 0.30
CA PHE A 82 18.49 6.04 0.51
C PHE A 82 18.12 5.11 -0.65
N VAL A 83 19.00 4.98 -1.66
CA VAL A 83 18.81 4.02 -2.75
C VAL A 83 18.97 2.61 -2.21
N ASP A 84 17.91 1.83 -2.33
CA ASP A 84 17.81 0.47 -1.81
C ASP A 84 16.79 -0.30 -2.67
N GLY A 85 17.31 -1.09 -3.60
CA GLY A 85 16.50 -1.89 -4.51
C GLY A 85 15.63 -2.92 -3.80
N ASP A 86 16.09 -3.46 -2.66
CA ASP A 86 15.35 -4.45 -1.87
C ASP A 86 14.14 -3.81 -1.16
N LYS A 87 14.20 -2.50 -0.91
CA LYS A 87 13.08 -1.69 -0.40
C LYS A 87 12.27 -1.01 -1.50
N GLY A 88 12.53 -1.32 -2.78
CA GLY A 88 11.82 -0.75 -3.91
C GLY A 88 12.22 0.70 -4.24
N VAL A 89 13.39 1.15 -3.79
CA VAL A 89 13.95 2.48 -4.08
C VAL A 89 15.07 2.32 -5.10
N ALA A 90 14.72 2.36 -6.38
CA ALA A 90 15.63 2.01 -7.48
C ALA A 90 16.76 3.02 -7.71
N ASP A 91 16.51 4.29 -7.44
CA ASP A 91 17.45 5.39 -7.64
C ASP A 91 17.12 6.60 -6.75
N ALA A 92 17.97 7.63 -6.82
CA ALA A 92 17.78 8.86 -6.05
C ALA A 92 16.47 9.59 -6.41
N ALA A 93 15.99 9.48 -7.65
CA ALA A 93 14.73 10.07 -8.06
C ALA A 93 13.53 9.38 -7.38
N ALA A 94 13.55 8.05 -7.30
CA ALA A 94 12.55 7.27 -6.57
C ALA A 94 12.56 7.61 -5.06
N ALA A 95 13.74 7.79 -4.47
CA ALA A 95 13.87 8.22 -3.07
C ALA A 95 13.24 9.61 -2.84
N LEU A 96 13.51 10.58 -3.73
CA LEU A 96 12.93 11.92 -3.68
C LEU A 96 11.41 11.92 -3.89
N ASP A 97 10.91 11.08 -4.80
CA ASP A 97 9.48 10.91 -5.03
C ASP A 97 8.77 10.34 -3.79
N GLY A 98 9.41 9.38 -3.12
CA GLY A 98 8.93 8.84 -1.84
C GLY A 98 8.92 9.90 -0.74
N ALA A 99 10.02 10.63 -0.55
CA ALA A 99 10.12 11.73 0.40
C ALA A 99 9.07 12.82 0.14
N ARG A 100 8.86 13.22 -1.11
CA ARG A 100 7.81 14.17 -1.51
C ARG A 100 6.42 13.65 -1.16
N SER A 101 6.16 12.35 -1.37
CA SER A 101 4.88 11.74 -1.03
C SER A 101 4.62 11.80 0.48
N ILE A 102 5.64 11.60 1.32
CA ILE A 102 5.55 11.74 2.78
C ILE A 102 5.15 13.17 3.15
N LEU A 103 5.83 14.17 2.59
CA LEU A 103 5.55 15.57 2.87
C LEU A 103 4.16 16.00 2.38
N THR A 104 3.73 15.51 1.22
CA THR A 104 2.40 15.80 0.64
C THR A 104 1.25 15.19 1.46
N GLU A 105 1.48 14.09 2.17
CA GLU A 105 0.45 13.54 3.08
C GLU A 105 0.43 14.27 4.43
N ARG A 106 1.56 14.89 4.82
CA ARG A 106 1.71 15.57 6.11
C ARG A 106 1.03 16.95 6.13
N PHE A 107 0.85 17.59 4.98
CA PHE A 107 0.30 18.93 4.81
C PHE A 107 -0.88 18.95 3.84
#